data_AF-A0A960I0V5-F1
#
_entry.id   AF-A0A960I0V5-F1
#
_cell.length_a   1.000
_cell.length_b   1.000
_cell.length_c   1.000
_cell.angle_alpha   90.00
_cell.angle_beta   90.00
_cell.angle_gamma   90.00
#
_symmetry.space_group_name_H-M   'P 1'
#
loop_
_entity.id
_entity.type
_entity.pdbx_description
1 polymer ?
#
loop_
_entity_poly.entity_id
_entity_poly.type
_entity_poly.pdbx_seq_one_letter_code
_entity_poly.pdbx_strand_id
1 'polypeptide(L)'
;MTEHRRVLALAALALLLAAATAQSGGAAARGPVSPVGSERFGRAGQIAGHPTRVLAIGDSVLKGAASTLPAALPGREVVVDAEVSRSTGRSADAAATHGTGWDVVVVLLGHNDGGSPGAYQPAYRRLLDMFAGVPRIVVMTIHEVRPYYPAVNAFLRDEATRRPNVRILDWNAVANANPGSVARDGLHLTPSGAQLMAATIAMYVNQAEQDLSPKPTTTTAPTTTTTTPTSTTARSSGTTSTTAAMAMRVMPTSVDDVEGPHPTPSSSMTRRPHTPIEALVLAPLGAVVLTLVLLRERRLRQVSAAKTRSDTDPS
;
A
#
# COMPACT_ATOMS: atom_id res chain seq x y z
N MET A 1 11.04 -29.61 -29.38
CA MET A 1 9.95 -28.78 -29.96
C MET A 1 8.61 -29.23 -29.40
N THR A 2 8.54 -29.23 -28.07
CA THR A 2 7.53 -29.85 -27.22
C THR A 2 7.87 -29.35 -25.81
N GLU A 3 6.87 -29.09 -24.96
CA GLU A 3 6.95 -28.59 -23.56
C GLU A 3 6.60 -27.12 -23.25
N HIS A 4 6.14 -26.30 -24.21
CA HIS A 4 5.62 -24.95 -23.88
C HIS A 4 4.10 -24.80 -23.96
N ARG A 5 3.34 -25.90 -24.00
CA ARG A 5 1.86 -25.86 -24.06
C ARG A 5 1.15 -26.43 -22.82
N ARG A 6 1.83 -26.60 -21.68
CA ARG A 6 1.23 -27.21 -20.47
C ARG A 6 1.25 -26.38 -19.18
N VAL A 7 1.74 -25.13 -19.19
CA VAL A 7 1.75 -24.28 -17.97
C VAL A 7 0.53 -23.35 -17.86
N LEU A 8 -0.36 -23.32 -18.86
CA LEU A 8 -1.51 -22.38 -18.92
C LEU A 8 -2.86 -22.98 -18.45
N ALA A 9 -2.86 -23.91 -17.49
CA ALA A 9 -4.10 -24.51 -16.99
C ALA A 9 -4.14 -24.76 -15.46
N LEU A 10 -3.39 -24.00 -14.64
CA LEU A 10 -3.46 -24.12 -13.17
C LEU A 10 -3.46 -22.76 -12.46
N ALA A 11 -4.40 -21.89 -12.84
CA ALA A 11 -4.91 -20.82 -11.97
C ALA A 11 -6.44 -20.68 -12.06
N ALA A 12 -7.12 -21.78 -12.39
CA ALA A 12 -8.57 -21.90 -12.38
C ALA A 12 -8.99 -23.28 -11.82
N LEU A 13 -8.48 -23.65 -10.63
CA LEU A 13 -9.10 -24.67 -9.77
C LEU A 13 -8.49 -24.65 -8.37
N ALA A 14 -8.98 -23.78 -7.49
CA ALA A 14 -8.80 -23.90 -6.04
C ALA A 14 -9.91 -23.15 -5.29
N LEU A 15 -11.17 -23.42 -5.64
CA LEU A 15 -12.30 -23.07 -4.80
C LEU A 15 -13.41 -24.10 -5.03
N LEU A 16 -13.31 -25.25 -4.37
CA LEU A 16 -14.41 -26.15 -3.99
C LEU A 16 -13.81 -27.48 -3.48
N LEU A 17 -13.78 -27.67 -2.16
CA LEU A 17 -14.18 -28.91 -1.44
C LEU A 17 -13.77 -28.79 0.04
N ALA A 18 -14.74 -28.50 0.91
CA ALA A 18 -14.79 -28.99 2.31
C ALA A 18 -16.16 -28.67 2.91
N ALA A 19 -17.19 -29.40 2.47
CA ALA A 19 -18.36 -29.64 3.30
C ALA A 19 -18.41 -31.16 3.50
N ALA A 20 -17.92 -31.61 4.65
CA ALA A 20 -18.10 -32.97 5.12
C ALA A 20 -18.53 -32.92 6.58
N THR A 21 -19.71 -33.49 6.80
CA THR A 21 -20.42 -33.71 8.05
C THR A 21 -19.64 -34.59 9.03
N ALA A 22 -19.65 -34.24 10.31
CA ALA A 22 -19.53 -35.22 11.40
C ALA A 22 -20.31 -34.73 12.63
N GLN A 23 -21.34 -35.49 12.97
CA GLN A 23 -22.17 -35.34 14.16
C GLN A 23 -21.56 -36.15 15.31
N SER A 24 -21.64 -35.57 16.53
CA SER A 24 -21.76 -36.17 17.87
C SER A 24 -20.70 -37.13 18.42
N GLY A 25 -20.18 -36.76 19.61
CA GLY A 25 -19.71 -37.71 20.62
C GLY A 25 -18.92 -37.07 21.78
N GLY A 26 -19.54 -36.96 22.97
CA GLY A 26 -18.85 -37.12 24.27
C GLY A 26 -18.36 -35.87 25.01
N ALA A 27 -18.97 -35.60 26.16
CA ALA A 27 -18.68 -34.50 27.08
C ALA A 27 -17.47 -34.74 27.99
N ALA A 28 -16.78 -33.66 28.39
CA ALA A 28 -16.29 -33.45 29.76
C ALA A 28 -15.93 -31.96 29.98
N ALA A 29 -16.51 -31.39 31.05
CA ALA A 29 -16.47 -29.98 31.41
C ALA A 29 -15.11 -29.49 31.92
N ARG A 30 -14.70 -28.29 31.49
CA ARG A 30 -13.99 -27.26 32.30
C ARG A 30 -14.48 -25.88 31.83
N GLY A 31 -14.74 -24.99 32.78
CA GLY A 31 -15.56 -23.76 32.64
C GLY A 31 -15.09 -22.70 31.64
N PRO A 32 -15.83 -21.57 31.51
CA PRO A 32 -15.56 -20.58 30.49
C PRO A 32 -14.27 -19.83 30.83
N VAL A 33 -13.17 -20.23 30.20
CA VAL A 33 -12.04 -19.32 29.99
C VAL A 33 -12.51 -18.29 28.96
N SER A 34 -12.87 -17.10 29.43
CA SER A 34 -12.99 -15.93 28.56
C SER A 34 -11.69 -15.82 27.76
N PRO A 35 -11.74 -15.73 26.41
CA PRO A 35 -10.52 -15.55 25.64
C PRO A 35 -9.98 -14.16 25.93
N VAL A 36 -8.96 -14.10 26.78
CA VAL A 36 -8.07 -12.93 26.86
C VAL A 36 -7.33 -12.87 25.52
N GLY A 37 -7.72 -11.93 24.67
CA GLY A 37 -6.90 -11.46 23.56
C GLY A 37 -7.16 -12.08 22.19
N SER A 38 -8.39 -11.99 21.67
CA SER A 38 -8.64 -12.08 20.22
C SER A 38 -8.72 -10.72 19.51
N GLU A 39 -8.71 -9.60 20.25
CA GLU A 39 -8.87 -8.25 19.67
C GLU A 39 -7.58 -7.61 19.12
N ARG A 40 -6.44 -8.31 19.15
CA ARG A 40 -5.14 -7.73 18.77
C ARG A 40 -4.70 -8.01 17.33
N PHE A 41 -5.52 -8.71 16.55
CA PHE A 41 -5.30 -8.88 15.13
C PHE A 41 -6.43 -8.17 14.39
N GLY A 42 -6.08 -7.16 13.58
CA GLY A 42 -7.04 -6.57 12.67
C GLY A 42 -7.67 -7.68 11.84
N ARG A 43 -9.00 -7.81 11.88
CA ARG A 43 -9.72 -8.79 11.07
C ARG A 43 -9.53 -8.41 9.61
N ALA A 44 -9.20 -9.37 8.74
CA ALA A 44 -9.11 -9.11 7.31
C ALA A 44 -10.41 -8.43 6.81
N GLY A 45 -10.27 -7.34 6.04
CA GLY A 45 -11.39 -6.49 5.62
C GLY A 45 -11.81 -5.42 6.60
N GLN A 46 -11.03 -5.18 7.67
CA GLN A 46 -11.30 -4.11 8.63
C GLN A 46 -10.05 -3.29 8.93
N ILE A 47 -10.25 -1.97 9.11
CA ILE A 47 -9.27 -1.04 9.65
C ILE A 47 -9.89 -0.41 10.89
N ALA A 48 -9.10 -0.28 11.97
CA ALA A 48 -9.53 0.34 13.22
C ALA A 48 -10.90 -0.13 13.77
N GLY A 49 -11.26 -1.40 13.53
CA GLY A 49 -12.51 -2.01 14.03
C GLY A 49 -13.77 -1.78 13.18
N HIS A 50 -13.67 -1.10 12.04
CA HIS A 50 -14.77 -0.95 11.08
C HIS A 50 -14.44 -1.63 9.74
N PRO A 51 -15.45 -1.98 8.91
CA PRO A 51 -15.22 -2.41 7.53
C PRO A 51 -14.34 -1.40 6.79
N THR A 52 -13.34 -1.89 6.06
CA THR A 52 -12.50 -1.02 5.24
C THR A 52 -13.36 -0.35 4.16
N ARG A 53 -13.28 0.98 4.08
CA ARG A 53 -14.04 1.81 3.16
C ARG A 53 -13.18 2.15 1.95
N VAL A 54 -13.62 1.70 0.78
CA VAL A 54 -12.92 1.83 -0.50
C VAL A 54 -13.74 2.68 -1.45
N LEU A 55 -13.17 3.79 -1.92
CA LEU A 55 -13.72 4.58 -3.02
C LEU A 55 -12.86 4.35 -4.27
N ALA A 56 -13.48 3.90 -5.36
CA ALA A 56 -12.82 3.70 -6.64
C ALA A 56 -13.33 4.74 -7.66
N ILE A 57 -12.48 5.69 -8.03
CA ILE A 57 -12.77 6.76 -9.00
C ILE A 57 -12.12 6.42 -10.33
N GLY A 58 -12.88 6.50 -11.42
CA GLY A 58 -12.27 6.27 -12.73
C GLY A 58 -13.10 6.67 -13.94
N ASP A 59 -12.53 6.38 -15.10
CA ASP A 59 -13.13 6.61 -16.40
C ASP A 59 -13.76 5.32 -16.97
N SER A 60 -13.91 5.23 -18.30
CA SER A 60 -14.52 4.10 -18.99
C SER A 60 -13.84 2.76 -18.69
N VAL A 61 -12.53 2.76 -18.42
CA VAL A 61 -11.79 1.52 -18.19
C VAL A 61 -12.12 0.95 -16.82
N LEU A 62 -12.10 1.77 -15.77
CA LEU A 62 -12.52 1.33 -14.43
C LEU A 62 -14.01 0.97 -14.41
N LYS A 63 -14.83 1.69 -15.20
CA LYS A 63 -16.26 1.37 -15.35
C LYS A 63 -16.47 -0.06 -15.84
N GLY A 64 -15.58 -0.57 -16.69
CA GLY A 64 -15.61 -1.98 -17.12
C GLY A 64 -15.48 -3.00 -15.98
N ALA A 65 -14.86 -2.62 -14.86
CA ALA A 65 -14.72 -3.48 -13.67
C ALA A 65 -15.73 -3.15 -12.54
N ALA A 66 -16.59 -2.15 -12.71
CA ALA A 66 -17.39 -1.59 -11.63
C ALA A 66 -18.34 -2.60 -10.97
N SER A 67 -18.96 -3.50 -11.75
CA SER A 67 -19.84 -4.55 -11.22
C SER A 67 -19.08 -5.69 -10.54
N THR A 68 -17.79 -5.86 -10.84
CA THR A 68 -16.97 -6.96 -10.33
C THR A 68 -16.22 -6.58 -9.06
N LEU A 69 -15.90 -5.29 -8.88
CA LEU A 69 -15.07 -4.82 -7.79
C LEU A 69 -15.65 -5.10 -6.38
N PRO A 70 -16.95 -4.89 -6.10
CA PRO A 70 -17.51 -5.22 -4.78
C PRO A 70 -17.39 -6.72 -4.44
N ALA A 71 -17.58 -7.61 -5.41
CA ALA A 71 -17.46 -9.06 -5.20
C ALA A 71 -16.01 -9.50 -4.91
N ALA A 72 -15.02 -8.76 -5.42
CA ALA A 72 -13.60 -9.01 -5.14
C ALA A 72 -13.16 -8.50 -3.75
N LEU A 73 -14.00 -7.71 -3.08
CA LEU A 73 -13.72 -7.05 -1.79
C LEU A 73 -14.78 -7.42 -0.74
N PRO A 74 -15.00 -8.72 -0.45
CA PRO A 74 -16.02 -9.12 0.51
C PRO A 74 -15.71 -8.55 1.90
N GLY A 75 -16.77 -8.15 2.63
CA GLY A 75 -16.68 -7.60 3.98
C GLY A 75 -16.23 -6.14 4.07
N ARG A 76 -16.11 -5.44 2.93
CA ARG A 76 -15.70 -4.04 2.83
C ARG A 76 -16.82 -3.18 2.30
N GLU A 77 -16.78 -1.89 2.62
CA GLU A 77 -17.66 -0.90 2.01
C GLU A 77 -17.02 -0.40 0.72
N VAL A 78 -17.62 -0.66 -0.44
CA VAL A 78 -17.04 -0.30 -1.74
C VAL A 78 -17.99 0.62 -2.50
N VAL A 79 -17.51 1.81 -2.84
CA VAL A 79 -18.17 2.72 -3.77
C VAL A 79 -17.34 2.83 -5.04
N VAL A 80 -17.99 2.65 -6.19
CA VAL A 80 -17.36 2.82 -7.50
C VAL A 80 -18.00 3.98 -8.23
N ASP A 81 -17.25 5.08 -8.35
CA ASP A 81 -17.64 6.24 -9.14
C ASP A 81 -16.81 6.27 -10.43
N ALA A 82 -17.33 5.55 -11.43
CA ALA A 82 -16.74 5.50 -12.75
C ALA A 82 -17.79 5.71 -13.85
N GLU A 83 -17.39 6.43 -14.90
CA GLU A 83 -18.27 6.82 -16.00
C GLU A 83 -17.52 6.80 -17.34
N VAL A 84 -18.23 6.40 -18.38
CA VAL A 84 -17.71 6.38 -19.75
C VAL A 84 -17.33 7.79 -20.19
N SER A 85 -16.21 7.92 -20.90
CA SER A 85 -15.71 9.20 -21.42
C SER A 85 -15.43 10.27 -20.36
N ARG A 86 -15.30 9.89 -19.08
CA ARG A 86 -14.95 10.84 -18.02
C ARG A 86 -13.49 11.26 -18.12
N SER A 87 -13.28 12.58 -18.17
CA SER A 87 -11.96 13.22 -18.10
C SER A 87 -11.43 13.22 -16.67
N THR A 88 -10.14 13.47 -16.48
CA THR A 88 -9.56 13.72 -15.15
C THR A 88 -10.24 14.92 -14.46
N GLY A 89 -10.50 16.01 -15.19
CA GLY A 89 -11.20 17.20 -14.69
C GLY A 89 -12.56 16.89 -14.05
N ARG A 90 -13.49 16.34 -14.84
CA ARG A 90 -14.81 15.91 -14.35
C ARG A 90 -14.74 14.91 -13.19
N SER A 91 -13.72 14.06 -13.15
CA SER A 91 -13.53 13.09 -12.06
C SER A 91 -13.10 13.77 -10.77
N ALA A 92 -12.25 14.80 -10.84
CA ALA A 92 -11.87 15.60 -9.69
C ALA A 92 -13.06 16.40 -9.13
N ASP A 93 -13.98 16.85 -9.99
CA ASP A 93 -15.19 17.56 -9.58
C ASP A 93 -16.20 16.60 -8.92
N ALA A 94 -16.40 15.42 -9.50
CA ALA A 94 -17.23 14.37 -8.90
C ALA A 94 -16.66 13.85 -7.57
N ALA A 95 -15.33 13.70 -7.47
CA ALA A 95 -14.67 13.27 -6.24
C ALA A 95 -15.01 14.17 -5.03
N ALA A 96 -15.20 15.47 -5.25
CA ALA A 96 -15.54 16.44 -4.22
C ALA A 96 -16.85 16.11 -3.48
N THR A 97 -17.78 15.40 -4.12
CA THR A 97 -19.08 15.07 -3.51
C THR A 97 -19.03 13.86 -2.57
N HIS A 98 -17.94 13.09 -2.58
CA HIS A 98 -17.81 11.86 -1.76
C HIS A 98 -17.23 12.10 -0.37
N GLY A 99 -16.69 13.29 -0.09
CA GLY A 99 -15.98 13.59 1.15
C GLY A 99 -14.69 12.75 1.34
N THR A 100 -14.08 12.82 2.51
CA THR A 100 -12.72 12.29 2.76
C THR A 100 -12.65 11.11 3.74
N GLY A 101 -13.80 10.59 4.21
CA GLY A 101 -13.88 9.54 5.23
C GLY A 101 -13.53 8.12 4.74
N TRP A 102 -12.66 7.98 3.75
CA TRP A 102 -12.27 6.72 3.12
C TRP A 102 -10.96 6.20 3.72
N ASP A 103 -10.78 4.87 3.73
CA ASP A 103 -9.51 4.26 4.11
C ASP A 103 -8.59 4.10 2.90
N VAL A 104 -9.17 3.70 1.78
CA VAL A 104 -8.47 3.50 0.51
C VAL A 104 -9.21 4.21 -0.62
N VAL A 105 -8.51 5.06 -1.36
CA VAL A 105 -9.01 5.64 -2.61
C VAL A 105 -8.24 5.04 -3.78
N VAL A 106 -8.93 4.43 -4.74
CA VAL A 106 -8.36 3.89 -5.97
C VAL A 106 -8.68 4.84 -7.12
N VAL A 107 -7.67 5.19 -7.93
CA VAL A 107 -7.82 6.16 -9.01
C VAL A 107 -7.28 5.56 -10.31
N LEU A 108 -8.14 5.44 -11.32
CA LEU A 108 -7.75 5.09 -12.70
C LEU A 108 -8.33 6.14 -13.67
N LEU A 109 -7.50 7.11 -14.03
CA LEU A 109 -7.87 8.26 -14.85
C LEU A 109 -6.74 8.59 -15.83
N GLY A 110 -7.06 9.32 -16.89
CA GLY A 110 -6.09 9.80 -17.89
C GLY A 110 -6.39 9.39 -19.33
N HIS A 111 -7.32 8.46 -19.56
CA HIS A 111 -7.58 7.96 -20.92
C HIS A 111 -8.20 9.02 -21.84
N ASN A 112 -8.95 9.96 -21.28
CA ASN A 112 -9.83 10.90 -21.99
C ASN A 112 -9.34 12.36 -21.99
N ASP A 113 -8.08 12.62 -21.64
CA ASP A 113 -7.54 14.00 -21.53
C ASP A 113 -6.71 14.44 -22.75
N GLY A 114 -6.74 13.64 -23.83
CA GLY A 114 -6.08 13.94 -25.11
C GLY A 114 -4.55 14.06 -25.05
N GLY A 115 -3.93 13.65 -23.93
CA GLY A 115 -2.49 13.82 -23.72
C GLY A 115 -2.06 15.26 -23.45
N SER A 116 -2.99 16.18 -23.17
CA SER A 116 -2.68 17.57 -22.87
C SER A 116 -2.33 17.76 -21.39
N PRO A 117 -1.06 18.06 -21.03
CA PRO A 117 -0.65 18.21 -19.64
C PRO A 117 -1.50 19.22 -18.85
N GLY A 118 -1.89 20.32 -19.48
CA GLY A 118 -2.74 21.34 -18.86
C GLY A 118 -4.15 20.86 -18.54
N ALA A 119 -4.66 19.84 -19.25
CA ALA A 119 -5.99 19.28 -19.02
C ALA A 119 -6.03 18.32 -17.82
N TYR A 120 -5.04 17.43 -17.70
CA TYR A 120 -5.05 16.40 -16.65
C TYR A 120 -4.24 16.78 -15.41
N GLN A 121 -3.06 17.38 -15.51
CA GLN A 121 -2.16 17.50 -14.36
C GLN A 121 -2.74 18.35 -13.21
N PRO A 122 -3.31 19.55 -13.45
CA PRO A 122 -3.87 20.36 -12.37
C PRO A 122 -5.07 19.68 -11.71
N ALA A 123 -5.93 19.04 -12.51
CA ALA A 123 -7.09 18.32 -12.00
C ALA A 123 -6.70 17.07 -11.20
N TYR A 124 -5.69 16.31 -11.66
CA TYR A 124 -5.21 15.14 -10.96
C TYR A 124 -4.57 15.50 -9.62
N ARG A 125 -3.76 16.58 -9.58
CA ARG A 125 -3.20 17.11 -8.32
C ARG A 125 -4.31 17.52 -7.36
N ARG A 126 -5.30 18.28 -7.83
CA ARG A 126 -6.48 18.66 -7.01
C ARG A 126 -7.17 17.42 -6.42
N LEU A 127 -7.36 16.38 -7.21
CA LEU A 127 -7.95 15.11 -6.73
C LEU A 127 -7.08 14.45 -5.65
N LEU A 128 -5.77 14.34 -5.87
CA LEU A 128 -4.87 13.74 -4.87
C LEU A 128 -4.79 14.57 -3.59
N ASP A 129 -4.77 15.90 -3.71
CA ASP A 129 -4.68 16.81 -2.57
C ASP A 129 -5.97 16.79 -1.73
N MET A 130 -7.14 16.64 -2.36
CA MET A 130 -8.41 16.43 -1.67
C MET A 130 -8.39 15.19 -0.77
N PHE A 131 -7.72 14.11 -1.22
CA PHE A 131 -7.57 12.88 -0.46
C PHE A 131 -6.24 12.79 0.30
N ALA A 132 -5.53 13.90 0.53
CA ALA A 132 -4.25 13.89 1.23
C ALA A 132 -4.34 13.31 2.65
N GLY A 133 -5.49 13.42 3.31
CA GLY A 133 -5.77 12.83 4.63
C GLY A 133 -6.21 11.37 4.61
N VAL A 134 -6.48 10.78 3.43
CA VAL A 134 -6.84 9.37 3.32
C VAL A 134 -5.61 8.50 3.59
N PRO A 135 -5.72 7.42 4.38
CA PRO A 135 -4.59 6.55 4.73
C PRO A 135 -3.83 5.97 3.53
N ARG A 136 -4.53 5.59 2.45
CA ARG A 136 -3.92 5.07 1.24
C ARG A 136 -4.64 5.55 -0.02
N ILE A 137 -3.89 6.05 -0.99
CA ILE A 137 -4.33 6.26 -2.36
C ILE A 137 -3.60 5.27 -3.27
N VAL A 138 -4.35 4.49 -4.05
CA VAL A 138 -3.82 3.58 -5.08
C VAL A 138 -4.05 4.23 -6.45
N VAL A 139 -2.99 4.78 -7.02
CA VAL A 139 -3.03 5.34 -8.37
C VAL A 139 -2.68 4.26 -9.38
N MET A 140 -3.55 4.02 -10.34
CA MET A 140 -3.36 3.04 -11.39
C MET A 140 -2.77 3.73 -12.63
N THR A 141 -1.69 3.18 -13.18
CA THR A 141 -1.22 3.58 -14.52
C THR A 141 -2.23 3.18 -15.59
N ILE A 142 -2.29 3.87 -16.71
CA ILE A 142 -3.12 3.47 -17.86
C ILE A 142 -2.32 2.54 -18.80
N HIS A 143 -3.00 1.64 -19.53
CA HIS A 143 -2.31 0.79 -20.52
C HIS A 143 -1.88 1.63 -21.73
N GLU A 144 -0.58 1.64 -22.05
CA GLU A 144 0.07 2.59 -22.97
C GLU A 144 -0.17 2.30 -24.46
N VAL A 145 -1.43 2.13 -24.84
CA VAL A 145 -1.85 1.80 -26.21
C VAL A 145 -2.00 3.02 -27.13
N ARG A 146 -1.61 4.21 -26.65
CA ARG A 146 -1.60 5.47 -27.40
C ARG A 146 -0.28 6.21 -27.16
N PRO A 147 0.27 6.93 -28.16
CA PRO A 147 1.60 7.54 -28.06
C PRO A 147 1.78 8.55 -26.90
N TYR A 148 0.70 9.18 -26.45
CA TYR A 148 0.73 10.18 -25.38
C TYR A 148 0.50 9.59 -23.97
N TYR A 149 0.09 8.33 -23.85
CA TYR A 149 -0.13 7.69 -22.55
C TYR A 149 1.13 7.49 -21.70
N PRO A 150 2.33 7.22 -22.26
CA PRO A 150 3.56 7.17 -21.46
C PRO A 150 3.82 8.45 -20.66
N ALA A 151 3.48 9.63 -21.20
CA ALA A 151 3.63 10.90 -20.48
C ALA A 151 2.65 11.04 -19.31
N VAL A 152 1.43 10.49 -19.44
CA VAL A 152 0.46 10.40 -18.34
C VAL A 152 1.02 9.50 -17.25
N ASN A 153 1.47 8.28 -17.58
CA ASN A 153 2.02 7.35 -16.59
C ASN A 153 3.29 7.86 -15.91
N ALA A 154 4.17 8.56 -16.64
CA ALA A 154 5.33 9.21 -16.06
C ALA A 154 4.91 10.24 -15.00
N PHE A 155 3.93 11.08 -15.32
CA PHE A 155 3.34 12.02 -14.36
C PHE A 155 2.74 11.31 -13.14
N LEU A 156 1.98 10.22 -13.33
CA LEU A 156 1.37 9.48 -12.21
C LEU A 156 2.43 8.92 -11.25
N ARG A 157 3.48 8.31 -11.80
CA ARG A 157 4.60 7.77 -11.00
C ARG A 157 5.32 8.89 -10.26
N ASP A 158 5.54 10.02 -10.91
CA ASP A 158 6.17 11.20 -10.33
C ASP A 158 5.35 11.79 -9.17
N GLU A 159 4.02 11.93 -9.31
CA GLU A 159 3.13 12.36 -8.21
C GLU A 159 3.14 11.40 -7.02
N ALA A 160 3.30 10.09 -7.27
CA ALA A 160 3.41 9.09 -6.20
C ALA A 160 4.70 9.23 -5.39
N THR A 161 5.82 9.63 -6.01
CA THR A 161 7.07 9.87 -5.26
C THR A 161 6.98 11.05 -4.30
N ARG A 162 6.10 12.02 -4.60
CA ARG A 162 5.86 13.22 -3.78
C ARG A 162 4.91 13.01 -2.62
N ARG A 163 4.14 11.92 -2.60
CA ARG A 163 3.04 11.72 -1.64
C ARG A 163 3.20 10.38 -0.90
N PRO A 164 3.46 10.40 0.42
CA PRO A 164 3.76 9.18 1.17
C PRO A 164 2.58 8.21 1.26
N ASN A 165 1.34 8.71 1.15
CA ASN A 165 0.12 7.90 1.16
C ASN A 165 -0.25 7.37 -0.24
N VAL A 166 0.44 7.75 -1.31
CA VAL A 166 0.16 7.28 -2.68
C VAL A 166 1.01 6.05 -3.02
N ARG A 167 0.40 5.06 -3.66
CA ARG A 167 1.07 3.88 -4.23
C ARG A 167 0.64 3.66 -5.67
N ILE A 168 1.59 3.25 -6.51
CA ILE A 168 1.32 2.90 -7.90
C ILE A 168 0.90 1.43 -8.00
N LEU A 169 -0.25 1.21 -8.63
CA LEU A 169 -0.63 -0.09 -9.21
C LEU A 169 -0.35 -0.01 -10.72
N ASP A 170 0.67 -0.72 -11.18
CA ASP A 170 1.10 -0.68 -12.58
C ASP A 170 0.20 -1.57 -13.48
N TRP A 171 -1.01 -1.09 -13.76
CA TRP A 171 -1.93 -1.77 -14.67
C TRP A 171 -1.39 -1.88 -16.11
N ASN A 172 -0.50 -0.98 -16.53
CA ASN A 172 0.17 -1.09 -17.83
C ASN A 172 0.97 -2.40 -17.92
N ALA A 173 1.76 -2.71 -16.90
CA ALA A 173 2.49 -3.97 -16.82
C ALA A 173 1.55 -5.18 -16.72
N VAL A 174 0.49 -5.08 -15.92
CA VAL A 174 -0.50 -6.18 -15.76
C VAL A 174 -1.20 -6.50 -17.09
N ALA A 175 -1.67 -5.49 -17.83
CA ALA A 175 -2.33 -5.68 -19.11
C ALA A 175 -1.39 -6.23 -20.18
N ASN A 176 -0.14 -5.75 -20.25
CA ASN A 176 0.87 -6.28 -21.17
C ASN A 176 1.18 -7.77 -20.90
N ALA A 177 1.25 -8.17 -19.63
CA ALA A 177 1.45 -9.56 -19.27
C ALA A 177 0.22 -10.46 -19.54
N ASN A 178 -0.95 -9.86 -19.73
CA ASN A 178 -2.23 -10.55 -19.89
C ASN A 178 -3.01 -10.00 -21.09
N PRO A 179 -2.55 -10.18 -22.34
CA PRO A 179 -3.16 -9.52 -23.51
C PRO A 179 -4.65 -9.85 -23.70
N GLY A 180 -5.14 -10.97 -23.18
CA GLY A 180 -6.57 -11.32 -23.18
C GLY A 180 -7.44 -10.54 -22.18
N SER A 181 -6.85 -9.71 -21.32
CA SER A 181 -7.57 -8.85 -20.37
C SER A 181 -8.13 -7.58 -21.02
N VAL A 182 -7.69 -7.25 -22.24
CA VAL A 182 -8.14 -6.08 -22.99
C VAL A 182 -8.75 -6.49 -24.33
N ALA A 183 -9.70 -5.70 -24.79
CA ALA A 183 -10.36 -5.87 -26.07
C ALA A 183 -9.38 -5.56 -27.21
N ARG A 184 -9.86 -5.68 -28.46
CA ARG A 184 -9.04 -5.47 -29.67
C ARG A 184 -8.40 -4.08 -29.74
N ASP A 185 -9.00 -3.07 -29.12
CA ASP A 185 -8.45 -1.72 -29.07
C ASP A 185 -7.30 -1.54 -28.07
N GLY A 186 -6.99 -2.60 -27.31
CA GLY A 186 -6.00 -2.66 -26.26
C GLY A 186 -6.37 -1.89 -25.00
N LEU A 187 -7.55 -1.24 -24.94
CA LEU A 187 -7.90 -0.30 -23.88
C LEU A 187 -9.03 -0.84 -23.00
N HIS A 188 -10.15 -1.22 -23.61
CA HIS A 188 -11.33 -1.61 -22.85
C HIS A 188 -11.19 -3.02 -22.30
N LEU A 189 -11.72 -3.27 -21.10
CA LEU A 189 -11.60 -4.56 -20.45
C LEU A 189 -12.46 -5.62 -21.14
N THR A 190 -11.93 -6.83 -21.26
CA THR A 190 -12.76 -8.03 -21.47
C THR A 190 -13.40 -8.45 -20.14
N PRO A 191 -14.34 -9.41 -20.12
CA PRO A 191 -14.88 -9.94 -18.87
C PRO A 191 -13.79 -10.52 -17.94
N SER A 192 -12.80 -11.24 -18.50
CA SER A 192 -11.66 -11.72 -17.71
C SER A 192 -10.75 -10.58 -17.24
N GLY A 193 -10.61 -9.51 -18.04
CA GLY A 193 -9.89 -8.31 -17.64
C GLY A 193 -10.55 -7.55 -16.49
N ALA A 194 -11.87 -7.46 -16.47
CA ALA A 194 -12.63 -6.89 -15.35
C ALA A 194 -12.36 -7.66 -14.05
N GLN A 195 -12.34 -8.98 -14.10
CA GLN A 195 -11.99 -9.84 -12.95
C GLN A 195 -10.52 -9.65 -12.53
N LEU A 196 -9.60 -9.62 -13.49
CA LEU A 196 -8.17 -9.40 -13.22
C LEU A 196 -7.91 -8.04 -12.57
N MET A 197 -8.54 -6.98 -13.08
CA MET A 197 -8.43 -5.64 -12.52
C MET A 197 -8.96 -5.61 -11.08
N ALA A 198 -10.17 -6.15 -10.85
CA ALA A 198 -10.76 -6.21 -9.52
C ALA A 198 -9.91 -6.99 -8.52
N ALA A 199 -9.35 -8.14 -8.92
CA ALA A 199 -8.44 -8.92 -8.10
C ALA A 199 -7.15 -8.17 -7.77
N THR A 200 -6.58 -7.46 -8.76
CA THR A 200 -5.36 -6.66 -8.55
C THR A 200 -5.62 -5.50 -7.60
N ILE A 201 -6.74 -4.79 -7.73
CA ILE A 201 -7.16 -3.76 -6.78
C ILE A 201 -7.32 -4.35 -5.38
N ALA A 202 -7.97 -5.52 -5.26
CA ALA A 202 -8.15 -6.19 -3.99
C ALA A 202 -6.83 -6.55 -3.30
N MET A 203 -5.79 -6.95 -4.06
CA MET A 203 -4.46 -7.16 -3.50
C MET A 203 -3.89 -5.88 -2.87
N TYR A 204 -4.05 -4.72 -3.51
CA TYR A 204 -3.56 -3.45 -2.98
C TYR A 204 -4.38 -2.97 -1.76
N VAL A 205 -5.69 -3.21 -1.73
CA VAL A 205 -6.53 -2.95 -0.56
C VAL A 205 -6.11 -3.83 0.62
N ASN A 206 -5.91 -5.14 0.38
CA ASN A 206 -5.43 -6.06 1.41
C ASN A 206 -4.04 -5.66 1.94
N GLN A 207 -3.16 -5.16 1.08
CA GLN A 207 -1.86 -4.64 1.51
C GLN A 207 -2.02 -3.37 2.36
N ALA A 208 -2.91 -2.46 1.97
CA ALA A 208 -3.20 -1.26 2.75
C ALA A 208 -3.69 -1.60 4.16
N GLU A 209 -4.59 -2.58 4.30
CA GLU A 209 -5.04 -3.06 5.60
C GLU A 209 -3.90 -3.59 6.47
N GLN A 210 -2.97 -4.34 5.89
CA GLN A 210 -1.80 -4.85 6.61
C GLN A 210 -0.87 -3.71 7.05
N ASP A 211 -0.67 -2.72 6.18
CA ASP A 211 0.19 -1.56 6.45
C ASP A 211 -0.41 -0.64 7.53
N LEU A 212 -1.75 -0.56 7.60
CA LEU A 212 -2.51 0.34 8.49
C LEU A 212 -2.96 -0.34 9.78
N SER A 213 -2.89 -1.67 9.85
CA SER A 213 -3.20 -2.43 11.06
C SER A 213 -2.17 -2.08 12.15
N PRO A 214 -2.61 -1.95 13.43
CA PRO A 214 -1.68 -1.77 14.54
C PRO A 214 -0.66 -2.91 14.53
N LYS A 215 0.61 -2.58 14.25
CA LYS A 215 1.69 -3.57 14.33
C LYS A 215 1.81 -4.00 15.79
N PRO A 216 1.89 -5.30 16.11
CA PRO A 216 2.04 -5.73 17.50
C PRO A 216 3.31 -5.11 18.07
N THR A 217 3.15 -4.18 19.01
CA THR A 217 4.25 -3.62 19.77
C THR A 217 4.89 -4.79 20.50
N THR A 218 6.10 -5.18 20.10
CA THR A 218 6.93 -6.06 20.92
C THR A 218 7.37 -5.22 22.12
N THR A 219 6.46 -5.08 23.10
CA THR A 219 6.83 -4.63 24.43
C THR A 219 7.78 -5.69 24.96
N THR A 220 9.08 -5.44 24.84
CA THR A 220 10.08 -6.18 25.60
C THR A 220 9.75 -5.88 27.05
N ALA A 221 9.13 -6.83 27.74
CA ALA A 221 8.87 -6.71 29.16
C ALA A 221 10.21 -6.44 29.85
N PRO A 222 10.33 -5.41 30.71
CA PRO A 222 11.53 -5.27 31.51
C PRO A 222 11.71 -6.56 32.31
N THR A 223 12.86 -7.21 32.17
CA THR A 223 13.26 -8.33 33.01
C THR A 223 13.37 -7.80 34.44
N THR A 224 12.33 -7.98 35.24
CA THR A 224 12.39 -7.72 36.67
C THR A 224 13.35 -8.74 37.28
N THR A 225 14.62 -8.35 37.42
CA THR A 225 15.57 -9.12 38.21
C THR A 225 15.18 -8.90 39.66
N THR A 226 14.51 -9.88 40.27
CA THR A 226 14.25 -9.89 41.71
C THR A 226 15.58 -10.04 42.45
N THR A 227 16.22 -8.93 42.78
CA THR A 227 17.27 -8.90 43.81
C THR A 227 16.59 -8.77 45.17
N THR A 228 16.59 -9.85 45.93
CA THR A 228 16.26 -9.88 47.35
C THR A 228 17.17 -8.89 48.10
N PRO A 229 16.65 -7.89 48.84
CA PRO A 229 17.50 -7.04 49.65
C PRO A 229 17.85 -7.78 50.94
N THR A 230 19.13 -8.12 51.11
CA THR A 230 19.68 -8.46 52.42
C THR A 230 19.79 -7.16 53.22
N SER A 231 19.05 -7.09 54.32
CA SER A 231 19.13 -6.01 55.31
C SER A 231 20.53 -5.96 55.93
N THR A 232 21.23 -4.83 55.77
CA THR A 232 22.37 -4.47 56.61
C THR A 232 22.14 -3.07 57.15
N THR A 233 22.04 -3.00 58.47
CA THR A 233 21.91 -1.80 59.29
C THR A 233 23.17 -0.94 59.16
N ALA A 234 23.04 0.32 58.74
CA ALA A 234 24.07 1.32 58.93
C ALA A 234 23.46 2.70 59.23
N ARG A 235 24.05 3.33 60.24
CA ARG A 235 23.63 4.51 61.00
C ARG A 235 24.00 5.83 60.28
N SER A 236 23.30 6.89 60.64
CA SER A 236 23.28 8.24 60.05
C SER A 236 24.56 9.08 60.14
N SER A 237 24.71 9.97 59.15
CA SER A 237 25.22 11.36 59.25
C SER A 237 25.00 11.97 57.85
N GLY A 238 24.17 12.99 57.61
CA GLY A 238 24.17 14.32 58.20
C GLY A 238 24.68 15.31 57.13
N THR A 239 23.85 16.29 56.75
CA THR A 239 24.19 17.70 56.39
C THR A 239 23.32 18.25 55.26
N THR A 240 22.73 19.39 55.60
CA THR A 240 21.79 20.28 54.91
C THR A 240 22.48 21.24 53.94
N SER A 241 21.85 21.58 52.82
CA SER A 241 21.90 22.91 52.16
C SER A 241 20.75 22.98 51.13
N THR A 242 19.67 23.76 51.29
CA THR A 242 19.47 25.20 50.93
C THR A 242 20.03 25.50 49.52
N THR A 243 19.31 26.02 48.51
CA THR A 243 18.40 27.18 48.53
C THR A 243 17.52 27.26 47.26
N ALA A 244 16.30 27.74 47.51
CA ALA A 244 15.26 28.37 46.70
C ALA A 244 15.56 29.05 45.33
N ALA A 245 14.63 28.79 44.40
CA ALA A 245 13.64 29.72 43.78
C ALA A 245 13.99 30.76 42.67
N MET A 246 13.12 30.67 41.65
CA MET A 246 12.34 31.71 40.94
C MET A 246 12.98 32.67 39.91
N ALA A 247 12.52 32.46 38.67
CA ALA A 247 11.92 33.38 37.68
C ALA A 247 11.88 34.91 37.92
N MET A 248 12.26 35.71 36.91
CA MET A 248 11.36 36.48 36.02
C MET A 248 12.11 37.51 35.11
N ARG A 249 11.74 37.50 33.82
CA ARG A 249 11.30 38.62 32.94
C ARG A 249 12.21 39.84 32.64
N VAL A 250 12.15 40.25 31.36
CA VAL A 250 11.99 41.62 30.79
C VAL A 250 12.99 41.95 29.65
N MET A 251 12.43 42.34 28.49
CA MET A 251 13.08 42.99 27.32
C MET A 251 13.15 44.52 27.53
N PRO A 252 14.00 45.25 26.77
CA PRO A 252 13.39 46.08 25.72
C PRO A 252 14.21 46.30 24.43
N THR A 253 13.44 46.60 23.37
CA THR A 253 13.60 47.45 22.15
C THR A 253 14.99 47.98 21.73
N SER A 254 15.23 47.99 20.40
CA SER A 254 15.29 49.22 19.57
C SER A 254 15.43 48.91 18.07
N VAL A 255 14.85 49.82 17.29
CA VAL A 255 14.74 49.94 15.82
C VAL A 255 15.98 50.61 15.21
N ASP A 256 16.26 50.38 13.92
CA ASP A 256 16.45 51.45 12.91
C ASP A 256 16.60 50.86 11.48
N ASP A 257 15.97 51.58 10.54
CA ASP A 257 15.89 51.38 9.09
C ASP A 257 17.20 51.67 8.34
N VAL A 258 17.30 51.23 7.06
CA VAL A 258 17.68 52.04 5.88
C VAL A 258 17.81 51.16 4.62
N GLU A 259 17.23 51.66 3.53
CA GLU A 259 17.02 51.02 2.22
C GLU A 259 18.04 51.46 1.15
N GLY A 260 18.57 50.48 0.38
CA GLY A 260 19.05 50.57 -1.02
C GLY A 260 20.46 51.13 -1.34
N PRO A 261 21.02 50.92 -2.56
CA PRO A 261 20.59 50.08 -3.68
C PRO A 261 21.65 49.09 -4.25
N HIS A 262 21.21 48.21 -5.16
CA HIS A 262 21.98 47.20 -5.91
C HIS A 262 23.09 47.75 -6.82
N PRO A 263 24.13 46.91 -7.08
CA PRO A 263 24.47 46.59 -8.48
C PRO A 263 24.74 45.09 -8.75
N THR A 264 24.57 44.73 -10.02
CA THR A 264 24.71 43.40 -10.67
C THR A 264 26.06 42.71 -10.48
N PRO A 265 26.15 41.37 -10.60
CA PRO A 265 27.40 40.71 -10.97
C PRO A 265 27.30 40.00 -12.33
N SER A 266 28.24 40.35 -13.22
CA SER A 266 28.78 39.45 -14.25
C SER A 266 30.14 38.97 -13.75
N SER A 267 30.32 37.66 -13.58
CA SER A 267 31.59 36.98 -13.85
C SER A 267 31.42 35.46 -13.69
N SER A 268 31.71 34.79 -14.80
CA SER A 268 31.97 33.37 -14.97
C SER A 268 32.95 32.81 -13.94
N MET A 269 32.60 31.71 -13.28
CA MET A 269 33.57 30.92 -12.52
C MET A 269 33.50 29.43 -12.88
N THR A 270 34.62 28.95 -13.39
CA THR A 270 34.97 27.60 -13.82
C THR A 270 34.72 26.56 -12.73
N ARG A 271 33.94 25.52 -13.03
CA ARG A 271 33.67 24.39 -12.14
C ARG A 271 34.82 23.38 -12.19
N ARG A 272 35.43 23.07 -11.04
CA ARG A 272 36.35 21.92 -10.87
C ARG A 272 35.55 20.61 -10.79
N PRO A 273 36.10 19.47 -11.27
CA PRO A 273 35.43 18.18 -11.17
C PRO A 273 35.59 17.57 -9.76
N HIS A 274 34.49 17.04 -9.21
CA HIS A 274 34.50 16.16 -8.04
C HIS A 274 34.48 14.70 -8.50
N THR A 275 35.34 13.88 -7.92
CA THR A 275 35.37 12.42 -8.03
C THR A 275 34.13 11.77 -7.41
N PRO A 276 33.62 10.63 -7.94
CA PRO A 276 32.44 9.98 -7.41
C PRO A 276 32.75 9.16 -6.16
N ILE A 277 31.88 9.27 -5.15
CA ILE A 277 31.78 8.35 -4.01
C ILE A 277 30.96 7.14 -4.45
N GLU A 278 31.40 5.97 -4.00
CA GLU A 278 30.92 4.62 -4.34
C GLU A 278 29.40 4.46 -4.31
N ALA A 279 28.85 3.89 -5.38
CA ALA A 279 27.46 3.47 -5.48
C ALA A 279 27.27 2.16 -4.71
N LEU A 280 26.67 2.26 -3.52
CA LEU A 280 26.12 1.11 -2.80
C LEU A 280 24.87 0.60 -3.54
N VAL A 281 24.93 -0.64 -4.02
CA VAL A 281 23.90 -1.29 -4.85
C VAL A 281 22.60 -1.48 -4.05
N LEU A 282 21.57 -0.70 -4.38
CA LEU A 282 20.18 -0.95 -3.99
C LEU A 282 19.52 -1.80 -5.08
N ALA A 283 19.37 -3.10 -4.85
CA ALA A 283 18.63 -3.97 -5.77
C ALA A 283 17.14 -3.54 -5.83
N PRO A 284 16.50 -3.49 -7.01
CA PRO A 284 15.09 -3.15 -7.11
C PRO A 284 14.24 -4.26 -6.50
N LEU A 285 13.30 -3.87 -5.64
CA LEU A 285 12.36 -4.75 -4.92
C LEU A 285 11.67 -5.83 -5.79
N GLY A 286 11.56 -5.61 -7.11
CA GLY A 286 11.06 -6.61 -8.06
C GLY A 286 11.88 -7.91 -8.13
N ALA A 287 13.20 -7.83 -7.98
CA ALA A 287 14.08 -9.02 -7.98
C ALA A 287 13.91 -9.85 -6.70
N VAL A 288 13.60 -9.21 -5.58
CA VAL A 288 13.35 -9.89 -4.29
C VAL A 288 12.04 -10.66 -4.35
N VAL A 289 10.99 -10.09 -4.94
CA VAL A 289 9.69 -10.77 -5.12
C VAL A 289 9.83 -11.99 -6.04
N LEU A 290 10.55 -11.86 -7.17
CA LEU A 290 10.82 -12.99 -8.06
C LEU A 290 11.64 -14.09 -7.36
N THR A 291 12.64 -13.71 -6.57
CA THR A 291 13.47 -14.67 -5.81
C THR A 291 12.67 -15.41 -4.74
N LEU A 292 11.74 -14.72 -4.05
CA LEU A 292 10.86 -15.33 -3.05
C LEU A 292 9.86 -16.31 -3.68
N VAL A 293 9.33 -16.00 -4.87
CA VAL A 293 8.46 -16.91 -5.63
C VAL A 293 9.24 -18.17 -6.04
N LEU A 294 10.45 -18.01 -6.58
CA LEU A 294 11.29 -19.14 -6.99
C LEU A 294 11.74 -20.01 -5.80
N LEU A 295 12.05 -19.40 -4.65
CA LEU A 295 12.38 -20.13 -3.43
C LEU A 295 11.20 -20.91 -2.87
N ARG A 296 9.99 -20.35 -2.93
CA ARG A 296 8.76 -21.05 -2.52
C ARG A 296 8.49 -22.26 -3.39
N GLU A 297 8.64 -22.14 -4.71
CA GLU A 297 8.47 -23.29 -5.60
C GLU A 297 9.53 -24.38 -5.39
N ARG A 298 10.79 -24.00 -5.15
CA ARG A 298 11.85 -24.96 -4.88
C ARG A 298 11.58 -25.75 -3.59
N ARG A 299 11.04 -25.09 -2.56
CA ARG A 299 10.65 -25.74 -1.30
C ARG A 299 9.47 -26.70 -1.50
N LEU A 300 8.48 -26.35 -2.33
CA LEU A 300 7.35 -27.22 -2.64
C LEU A 300 7.79 -28.47 -3.43
N ARG A 301 8.72 -28.31 -4.38
CA ARG A 301 9.32 -29.44 -5.11
C ARG A 301 10.10 -30.37 -4.18
N GLN A 302 10.85 -29.84 -3.21
CA GLN A 302 11.57 -30.66 -2.24
C GLN A 302 10.64 -31.43 -1.29
N VAL A 303 9.54 -30.82 -0.84
CA VAL A 303 8.53 -31.49 0.02
C VAL A 303 7.79 -32.59 -0.75
N SER A 304 7.47 -32.35 -2.02
CA SER A 304 6.80 -33.33 -2.88
C SER A 304 7.73 -34.52 -3.24
N ALA A 305 9.03 -34.26 -3.45
CA ALA A 305 10.04 -35.29 -3.65
C ALA A 305 10.32 -36.12 -2.38
N ALA A 306 10.25 -35.51 -1.20
CA ALA A 306 10.39 -36.21 0.08
C ALA A 306 9.20 -37.15 0.35
N LYS A 307 7.98 -36.73 -0.01
CA LYS A 307 6.76 -37.55 0.14
C LYS A 307 6.68 -38.71 -0.84
N THR A 308 7.17 -38.55 -2.07
CA THR A 308 7.23 -39.64 -3.04
C THR A 308 8.28 -40.69 -2.70
N ARG A 309 9.40 -40.30 -2.04
CA ARG A 309 10.39 -41.26 -1.50
C ARG A 309 9.90 -42.05 -0.30
N SER A 310 8.96 -41.54 0.52
CA SER A 310 8.38 -42.32 1.61
C SER A 310 7.35 -43.35 1.14
N ASP A 311 6.74 -43.13 -0.04
CA ASP A 311 5.68 -43.99 -0.58
C ASP A 311 6.21 -45.10 -1.51
N THR A 312 7.50 -45.12 -1.84
CA THR A 312 8.12 -46.12 -2.75
C THR A 312 9.09 -47.10 -2.08
N ASP A 313 9.13 -47.14 -0.75
CA ASP A 313 9.89 -48.17 -0.02
C ASP A 313 8.95 -49.09 0.76
N PRO A 314 8.32 -50.09 0.11
CA PRO A 314 7.77 -51.23 0.82
C PRO A 314 8.91 -52.17 1.21
N SER A 315 9.08 -52.33 2.52
CA SER A 315 9.84 -53.42 3.15
C SER A 315 9.39 -54.80 2.69
#